data_AF-A0A6T1LN62-F1
#
_entry.id   AF-A0A6T1LN62-F1
#
_cell.length_a   1.000
_cell.length_b   1.000
_cell.length_c   1.000
_cell.angle_alpha   90.00
_cell.angle_beta   90.00
_cell.angle_gamma   90.00
#
_symmetry.space_group_name_H-M   'P 1'
#
loop_
_entity.id
_entity.type
_entity.pdbx_description
1 polymer ?
#
loop_
_entity_poly.entity_id
_entity_poly.type
_entity_poly.pdbx_seq_one_letter_code
_entity_poly.pdbx_strand_id
1 'polypeptide(L)'
;VLLKATGIWLQQGFSCCSRPARSSVAVLVVRVSMIVPPMMRVSAMVLLKATLAAAELSGMRADDRCPFYGLGTVPAHSDMGANLRGARREDHVLTREQYHRKLKNLNVTDLYNSIVRLMTHSQDCWPADGPQDGDVPSYAGLFERTAWHCSGTFRLIDGQHAAGGCEGARQRHWPENEWRDNVNLDKARSLLGQVKDEFKDQVSWADLINFAGTVSIKASGGPAKKFCFGRVDETTGQRSVPLGVEGTNSCNPGECRTDAPCETHFRWPEQDDADHFLCNLTQTNFRLQASHSVGLIYVFPEGPQLKSTQQEKWVHNRSPRLSALEVRDTFKGRMGWTDRETVALIGGGHTPYTGEDPRQLQLDRHQVGGPAV
;
A
#
# COMPACT_ATOMS: atom_id res chain seq x y z
N VAL A 1 35.14 -8.14 31.24
CA VAL A 1 34.62 -7.22 32.28
C VAL A 1 34.09 -5.98 31.58
N LEU A 2 32.79 -5.71 31.75
CA LEU A 2 31.97 -4.56 31.32
C LEU A 2 32.48 -3.61 30.20
N LEU A 3 31.68 -3.48 29.13
CA LEU A 3 31.60 -2.28 28.30
C LEU A 3 30.27 -1.56 28.60
N LYS A 4 30.37 -0.39 29.23
CA LYS A 4 29.39 0.69 29.21
C LYS A 4 29.95 1.78 28.29
N ALA A 5 29.18 2.23 27.31
CA ALA A 5 29.42 3.49 26.62
C ALA A 5 28.09 4.24 26.49
N THR A 6 28.03 5.36 27.20
CA THR A 6 27.00 6.40 27.20
C THR A 6 27.09 7.26 25.94
N GLY A 7 25.94 7.68 25.41
CA GLY A 7 25.84 8.59 24.27
C GLY A 7 26.01 10.07 24.63
N ILE A 8 26.25 10.89 23.61
CA ILE A 8 26.02 12.34 23.60
C ILE A 8 25.47 12.74 22.22
N TRP A 9 24.38 13.50 22.27
CA TRP A 9 23.67 14.17 21.17
C TRP A 9 24.41 15.40 20.66
N LEU A 10 24.24 15.73 19.37
CA LEU A 10 24.52 17.07 18.83
C LEU A 10 23.33 17.52 17.96
N GLN A 11 22.53 18.43 18.52
CA GLN A 11 21.61 19.30 17.80
C GLN A 11 22.40 20.39 17.07
N GLN A 12 22.00 20.73 15.85
CA GLN A 12 22.15 22.08 15.32
C GLN A 12 20.88 22.49 14.59
N GLY A 13 20.22 23.54 15.10
CA GLY A 13 19.22 24.30 14.37
C GLY A 13 19.88 25.52 13.72
N PHE A 14 19.35 25.94 12.57
CA PHE A 14 19.51 27.31 12.07
C PHE A 14 18.23 27.76 11.36
N SER A 15 17.79 28.96 11.73
CA SER A 15 16.73 29.75 11.10
C SER A 15 17.39 30.84 10.25
N CYS A 16 16.93 31.08 9.02
CA CYS A 16 16.72 32.44 8.48
C CYS A 16 16.10 32.46 7.08
N CYS A 17 15.27 33.50 6.87
CA CYS A 17 14.58 33.87 5.64
C CYS A 17 15.50 34.21 4.46
N SER A 18 15.08 33.84 3.24
CA SER A 18 15.22 34.69 2.03
C SER A 18 14.39 34.13 0.86
N ARG A 19 13.61 35.00 0.20
CA ARG A 19 12.73 34.74 -0.97
C ARG A 19 13.51 34.22 -2.18
N PRO A 20 12.92 33.42 -3.09
CA PRO A 20 13.54 33.18 -4.39
C PRO A 20 13.11 34.25 -5.41
N ALA A 21 14.11 34.82 -6.08
CA ALA A 21 13.96 35.72 -7.22
C ALA A 21 13.57 34.93 -8.49
N ARG A 22 12.70 35.51 -9.31
CA ARG A 22 12.38 35.05 -10.67
C ARG A 22 13.61 35.19 -11.55
N SER A 23 14.02 34.10 -12.20
CA SER A 23 15.01 34.13 -13.29
C SER A 23 14.31 33.83 -14.61
N SER A 24 14.22 34.83 -15.48
CA SER A 24 13.73 34.72 -16.84
C SER A 24 14.76 34.00 -17.71
N VAL A 25 14.38 32.89 -18.37
CA VAL A 25 15.24 32.22 -19.36
C VAL A 25 15.01 32.89 -20.71
N ALA A 26 16.04 33.56 -21.22
CA ALA A 26 16.08 34.08 -22.58
C ALA A 26 16.42 32.94 -23.56
N VAL A 27 15.56 32.70 -24.56
CA VAL A 27 15.79 31.73 -25.63
C VAL A 27 16.69 32.37 -26.69
N LEU A 28 17.94 31.92 -26.78
CA LEU A 28 18.85 32.28 -27.86
C LEU A 28 18.58 31.36 -29.06
N VAL A 29 17.90 31.89 -30.08
CA VAL A 29 17.68 31.18 -31.36
C VAL A 29 18.91 31.36 -32.23
N VAL A 30 19.80 30.35 -32.28
CA VAL A 30 20.87 30.28 -33.28
C VAL A 30 20.31 29.58 -34.52
N ARG A 31 20.14 30.33 -35.62
CA ARG A 31 19.83 29.76 -36.94
C ARG A 31 21.09 29.11 -37.50
N VAL A 32 21.12 27.78 -37.54
CA VAL A 32 22.10 27.03 -38.33
C VAL A 32 21.42 26.61 -39.64
N SER A 33 21.79 27.25 -40.74
CA SER A 33 21.49 26.78 -42.08
C SER A 33 22.50 25.69 -42.45
N MET A 34 22.08 24.43 -42.49
CA MET A 34 22.86 23.35 -43.09
C MET A 34 22.05 22.68 -44.19
N ILE A 35 22.65 22.66 -45.37
CA ILE A 35 22.23 21.92 -46.56
C ILE A 35 22.50 20.43 -46.28
N VAL A 36 21.48 19.57 -46.34
CA VAL A 36 21.58 18.13 -46.05
C VAL A 36 21.39 17.33 -47.35
N PRO A 37 22.35 16.46 -47.76
CA PRO A 37 22.14 15.49 -48.83
C PRO A 37 21.37 14.24 -48.34
N PRO A 38 20.73 13.48 -49.23
CA PRO A 38 19.66 12.56 -48.85
C PRO A 38 20.18 11.17 -48.45
N MET A 39 20.86 11.04 -47.32
CA MET A 39 21.09 9.74 -46.67
C MET A 39 21.32 9.93 -45.17
N MET A 40 20.25 10.05 -44.37
CA MET A 40 20.21 9.74 -42.93
C MET A 40 18.79 10.01 -42.39
N ARG A 41 17.88 9.05 -42.58
CA ARG A 41 16.53 9.09 -41.95
C ARG A 41 16.41 8.20 -40.71
N VAL A 42 17.51 7.63 -40.20
CA VAL A 42 17.45 6.64 -39.10
C VAL A 42 17.84 7.22 -37.73
N SER A 43 18.57 8.35 -37.64
CA SER A 43 19.04 8.87 -36.34
C SER A 43 18.10 9.84 -35.62
N ALA A 44 17.12 10.45 -36.30
CA ALA A 44 16.21 11.42 -35.65
C ALA A 44 15.15 10.75 -34.76
N MET A 45 14.68 9.54 -35.12
CA MET A 45 13.68 8.80 -34.32
C MET A 45 14.25 8.23 -33.03
N VAL A 46 15.53 7.84 -33.01
CA VAL A 46 16.19 7.31 -31.80
C VAL A 46 16.44 8.43 -30.80
N LEU A 47 16.88 9.59 -31.28
CA LEU A 47 17.09 10.77 -30.43
C LEU A 47 15.77 11.29 -29.84
N LEU A 48 14.70 11.32 -30.64
CA LEU A 48 13.38 11.77 -30.17
C LEU A 48 12.78 10.84 -29.10
N LYS A 49 12.95 9.51 -29.26
CA LYS A 49 12.54 8.52 -28.24
C LYS A 49 13.35 8.66 -26.95
N ALA A 50 14.65 8.90 -27.03
CA ALA A 50 15.50 9.13 -25.86
C ALA A 50 15.14 10.42 -25.13
N THR A 51 14.78 11.49 -25.86
CA THR A 51 14.33 12.75 -25.25
C THR A 51 12.93 12.67 -24.64
N LEU A 52 12.01 11.87 -25.21
CA LEU A 52 10.70 11.63 -24.58
C LEU A 52 10.83 10.80 -23.30
N ALA A 53 11.66 9.76 -23.29
CA ALA A 53 11.93 8.96 -22.09
C ALA A 53 12.56 9.81 -20.98
N ALA A 54 13.51 10.70 -21.31
CA ALA A 54 14.12 11.60 -20.35
C ALA A 54 13.16 12.69 -19.81
N ALA A 55 12.15 13.09 -20.60
CA ALA A 55 11.12 14.03 -20.18
C ALA A 55 10.08 13.38 -19.24
N GLU A 56 9.74 12.09 -19.44
CA GLU A 56 8.91 11.32 -18.50
C GLU A 56 9.60 11.11 -17.14
N LEU A 57 10.93 11.00 -17.13
CA LEU A 57 11.76 10.85 -15.92
C LEU A 57 11.90 12.12 -15.07
N SER A 58 11.60 13.32 -15.60
CA SER A 58 11.79 14.59 -14.88
C SER A 58 10.67 14.94 -13.89
N GLY A 59 9.61 14.14 -13.81
CA GLY A 59 8.49 14.33 -12.87
C GLY A 59 8.38 13.26 -11.78
N MET A 60 9.26 12.26 -11.79
CA MET A 60 9.20 11.10 -10.90
C MET A 60 9.93 11.39 -9.57
N ARG A 61 9.31 11.06 -8.43
CA ARG A 61 10.00 11.12 -7.13
C ARG A 61 11.17 10.13 -7.18
N ALA A 62 12.25 10.40 -6.44
CA ALA A 62 13.43 9.52 -6.38
C ALA A 62 13.11 8.06 -5.96
N ASP A 63 11.92 7.84 -5.43
CA ASP A 63 11.38 6.55 -4.99
C ASP A 63 10.70 5.75 -6.13
N ASP A 64 10.51 6.33 -7.31
CA ASP A 64 9.86 5.68 -8.46
C ASP A 64 10.83 4.81 -9.29
N ARG A 65 11.99 4.45 -8.71
CA ARG A 65 13.06 3.68 -9.37
C ARG A 65 12.83 2.17 -9.39
N CYS A 66 11.80 1.66 -8.71
CA CYS A 66 11.46 0.24 -8.81
C CYS A 66 10.77 -0.07 -10.16
N PRO A 67 11.17 -1.14 -10.86
CA PRO A 67 10.47 -1.60 -12.05
C PRO A 67 8.98 -1.83 -11.76
N PHE A 68 8.13 -1.57 -12.75
CA PHE A 68 6.67 -1.74 -12.68
C PHE A 68 5.93 -0.86 -11.67
N TYR A 69 6.55 0.19 -11.13
CA TYR A 69 5.91 1.12 -10.19
C TYR A 69 4.56 1.65 -10.70
N GLY A 70 4.55 2.21 -11.93
CA GLY A 70 3.33 2.73 -12.56
C GLY A 70 2.31 1.65 -12.97
N LEU A 71 2.67 0.36 -12.90
CA LEU A 71 1.72 -0.73 -13.13
C LEU A 71 0.85 -0.99 -11.88
N GLY A 72 1.46 -0.86 -10.70
CA GLY A 72 0.88 -1.18 -9.40
C GLY A 72 0.44 0.02 -8.57
N THR A 73 0.80 1.24 -8.95
CA THR A 73 0.37 2.48 -8.29
C THR A 73 -0.05 3.52 -9.32
N VAL A 74 -1.25 4.07 -9.14
CA VAL A 74 -1.78 5.15 -9.98
C VAL A 74 -1.59 6.48 -9.26
N PRO A 75 -0.89 7.47 -9.84
CA PRO A 75 -0.72 8.76 -9.20
C PRO A 75 -2.06 9.45 -8.91
N ALA A 76 -2.20 10.10 -7.76
CA ALA A 76 -3.50 10.60 -7.31
C ALA A 76 -4.14 11.64 -8.26
N HIS A 77 -3.34 12.55 -8.83
CA HIS A 77 -3.81 13.51 -9.83
C HIS A 77 -4.33 12.85 -11.12
N SER A 78 -3.87 11.62 -11.41
CA SER A 78 -4.29 10.82 -12.55
C SER A 78 -5.64 10.12 -12.27
N ASP A 79 -5.94 9.80 -11.00
CA ASP A 79 -7.19 9.14 -10.61
C ASP A 79 -8.41 10.08 -10.57
N MET A 80 -8.25 11.40 -10.35
CA MET A 80 -9.34 12.29 -9.90
C MET A 80 -9.59 13.56 -10.75
N GLY A 81 -9.07 13.63 -12.00
CA GLY A 81 -9.31 14.78 -12.89
C GLY A 81 -10.72 14.82 -13.50
N ALA A 82 -11.22 16.04 -13.83
CA ALA A 82 -12.59 16.33 -14.33
C ALA A 82 -13.04 15.61 -15.62
N ASN A 83 -12.16 14.82 -16.22
CA ASN A 83 -12.46 13.74 -17.16
C ASN A 83 -11.43 12.65 -16.88
N LEU A 84 -11.83 11.61 -16.16
CA LEU A 84 -11.03 10.52 -15.59
C LEU A 84 -10.06 9.90 -16.62
N ARG A 85 -8.82 10.39 -16.71
CA ARG A 85 -7.79 9.91 -17.64
C ARG A 85 -6.46 9.69 -16.93
N GLY A 86 -6.43 8.68 -16.08
CA GLY A 86 -5.19 8.32 -15.42
C GLY A 86 -5.21 6.99 -14.67
N ALA A 87 -6.41 6.47 -14.40
CA ALA A 87 -6.66 5.05 -14.61
C ALA A 87 -6.13 4.64 -15.99
N ARG A 88 -5.65 3.39 -16.17
CA ARG A 88 -5.69 2.82 -17.52
C ARG A 88 -7.09 3.09 -18.07
N ARG A 89 -7.20 3.52 -19.34
CA ARG A 89 -8.50 3.79 -19.97
C ARG A 89 -9.48 2.69 -19.55
N GLU A 90 -10.73 3.06 -19.22
CA GLU A 90 -11.74 2.13 -18.73
C GLU A 90 -11.89 0.87 -19.61
N ASP A 91 -11.52 0.99 -20.89
CA ASP A 91 -11.45 -0.09 -21.88
C ASP A 91 -10.48 -1.24 -21.56
N HIS A 92 -9.56 -1.08 -20.59
CA HIS A 92 -8.55 -2.08 -20.26
C HIS A 92 -8.82 -2.85 -18.95
N VAL A 93 -9.81 -2.43 -18.14
CA VAL A 93 -10.24 -3.22 -16.98
C VAL A 93 -11.32 -4.20 -17.42
N LEU A 94 -11.07 -5.49 -17.20
CA LEU A 94 -12.00 -6.53 -17.63
C LEU A 94 -13.31 -6.49 -16.83
N THR A 95 -14.44 -6.71 -17.52
CA THR A 95 -15.69 -7.04 -16.81
C THR A 95 -15.53 -8.34 -16.02
N ARG A 96 -16.40 -8.57 -15.05
CA ARG A 96 -16.38 -9.81 -14.24
C ARG A 96 -16.44 -11.07 -15.10
N GLU A 97 -17.29 -11.10 -16.12
CA GLU A 97 -17.42 -12.23 -17.03
C GLU A 97 -16.15 -12.41 -17.88
N GLN A 98 -15.54 -11.32 -18.33
CA GLN A 98 -14.28 -11.36 -19.07
C GLN A 98 -13.14 -11.88 -18.20
N TYR A 99 -13.02 -11.37 -16.97
CA TYR A 99 -12.01 -11.80 -16.02
C TYR A 99 -12.18 -13.28 -15.68
N HIS A 100 -13.39 -13.73 -15.35
CA HIS A 100 -13.65 -15.14 -15.05
C HIS A 100 -13.30 -16.06 -16.22
N ARG A 101 -13.46 -15.62 -17.48
CA ARG A 101 -13.01 -16.38 -18.65
C ARG A 101 -11.48 -16.48 -18.73
N LYS A 102 -10.74 -15.42 -18.39
CA LYS A 102 -9.27 -15.43 -18.36
C LYS A 102 -8.75 -16.26 -17.18
N LEU A 103 -9.35 -16.09 -16.00
CA LEU A 103 -9.00 -16.76 -14.76
C LEU A 103 -9.07 -18.29 -14.88
N LYS A 104 -10.01 -18.84 -15.66
CA LYS A 104 -10.08 -20.30 -15.91
C LYS A 104 -8.81 -20.90 -16.51
N ASN A 105 -7.99 -20.10 -17.17
CA ASN A 105 -6.73 -20.56 -17.79
C ASN A 105 -5.51 -20.35 -16.87
N LEU A 106 -5.70 -19.71 -15.71
CA LEU A 106 -4.61 -19.43 -14.78
C LEU A 106 -4.06 -20.73 -14.21
N ASN A 107 -2.77 -20.99 -14.42
CA ASN A 107 -2.05 -22.02 -13.67
C ASN A 107 -1.68 -21.47 -12.28
N VAL A 108 -2.46 -21.84 -11.27
CA VAL A 108 -2.27 -21.39 -9.87
C VAL A 108 -0.93 -21.84 -9.30
N THR A 109 -0.42 -23.02 -9.70
CA THR A 109 0.89 -23.52 -9.26
C THR A 109 2.02 -22.64 -9.80
N ASP A 110 1.93 -22.22 -11.06
CA ASP A 110 2.94 -21.33 -11.65
C ASP A 110 2.89 -19.95 -10.99
N LEU A 111 1.68 -19.43 -10.72
CA LEU A 111 1.50 -18.16 -10.00
C LEU A 111 2.10 -18.22 -8.60
N TYR A 112 1.82 -19.29 -7.85
CA TYR A 112 2.41 -19.54 -6.54
C TYR A 112 3.95 -19.53 -6.61
N ASN A 113 4.52 -20.28 -7.54
CA ASN A 113 5.97 -20.39 -7.70
C ASN A 113 6.61 -19.05 -8.12
N SER A 114 5.94 -18.27 -8.96
CA SER A 114 6.42 -16.93 -9.34
C SER A 114 6.46 -15.98 -8.14
N ILE A 115 5.41 -15.98 -7.32
CA ILE A 115 5.38 -15.18 -6.09
C ILE A 115 6.45 -15.65 -5.09
N VAL A 116 6.63 -16.95 -4.87
CA VAL A 116 7.68 -17.47 -3.96
C VAL A 116 9.08 -17.10 -4.42
N ARG A 117 9.35 -17.18 -5.74
CA ARG A 117 10.63 -16.73 -6.31
C ARG A 117 10.86 -15.26 -6.06
N LEU A 118 9.87 -14.40 -6.34
CA LEU A 118 9.98 -12.97 -6.07
C LEU A 118 10.16 -12.71 -4.57
N MET A 119 9.38 -13.39 -3.72
CA MET A 119 9.40 -13.23 -2.27
C MET A 119 10.78 -13.49 -1.66
N THR A 120 11.52 -14.45 -2.20
CA THR A 120 12.86 -14.86 -1.71
C THR A 120 14.01 -14.29 -2.54
N HIS A 121 13.73 -13.38 -3.48
CA HIS A 121 14.73 -12.77 -4.35
C HIS A 121 14.73 -11.24 -4.19
N SER A 122 15.56 -10.76 -3.26
CA SER A 122 15.76 -9.35 -2.96
C SER A 122 16.08 -8.54 -4.22
N GLN A 123 15.44 -7.38 -4.35
CA GLN A 123 15.59 -6.43 -5.45
C GLN A 123 16.34 -5.19 -4.96
N ASP A 124 17.33 -4.72 -5.74
CA ASP A 124 18.15 -3.56 -5.36
C ASP A 124 17.33 -2.28 -5.11
N CYS A 125 16.21 -2.12 -5.83
CA CYS A 125 15.36 -0.94 -5.71
C CYS A 125 14.60 -0.87 -4.37
N TRP A 126 14.41 -2.02 -3.72
CA TRP A 126 13.77 -2.15 -2.41
C TRP A 126 14.24 -3.44 -1.73
N PRO A 127 15.42 -3.47 -1.08
CA PRO A 127 15.97 -4.69 -0.52
C PRO A 127 15.02 -5.37 0.47
N ALA A 128 14.95 -6.70 0.41
CA ALA A 128 14.15 -7.48 1.34
C ALA A 128 14.74 -7.44 2.76
N ASP A 129 13.87 -7.38 3.77
CA ASP A 129 14.24 -7.47 5.19
C ASP A 129 14.73 -8.90 5.54
N GLY A 130 15.51 -9.04 6.60
CA GLY A 130 16.08 -10.33 7.04
C GLY A 130 17.62 -10.45 7.12
N PRO A 131 18.47 -9.64 6.46
CA PRO A 131 19.92 -9.87 6.57
C PRO A 131 20.51 -9.41 7.92
N GLN A 132 19.72 -8.79 8.83
CA GLN A 132 20.25 -8.23 10.08
C GLN A 132 20.72 -9.29 11.09
N ASP A 133 20.21 -10.54 11.05
CA ASP A 133 20.50 -11.58 12.05
C ASP A 133 20.86 -12.96 11.46
N GLY A 134 21.24 -13.01 10.17
CA GLY A 134 21.58 -14.26 9.47
C GLY A 134 20.38 -14.98 8.84
N ASP A 135 19.21 -14.35 8.84
CA ASP A 135 18.01 -14.86 8.17
C ASP A 135 18.08 -14.70 6.65
N VAL A 136 17.25 -15.49 5.95
CA VAL A 136 17.08 -15.39 4.50
C VAL A 136 16.28 -14.12 4.17
N PRO A 137 16.79 -13.22 3.31
CA PRO A 137 16.03 -12.04 2.89
C PRO A 137 14.68 -12.43 2.30
N SER A 138 13.60 -11.81 2.79
CA SER A 138 12.24 -12.18 2.39
C SER A 138 11.28 -11.00 2.37
N TYR A 139 10.43 -10.93 1.34
CA TYR A 139 9.29 -10.00 1.26
C TYR A 139 8.02 -10.54 1.92
N ALA A 140 8.05 -11.69 2.61
CA ALA A 140 6.85 -12.32 3.16
C ALA A 140 6.02 -11.34 4.03
N GLY A 141 6.66 -10.68 5.00
CA GLY A 141 5.98 -9.70 5.85
C GLY A 141 5.46 -8.48 5.08
N LEU A 142 6.19 -8.03 4.05
CA LEU A 142 5.77 -6.92 3.20
C LEU A 142 4.51 -7.28 2.38
N PHE A 143 4.48 -8.46 1.77
CA PHE A 143 3.34 -8.93 0.98
C PHE A 143 2.13 -9.25 1.85
N GLU A 144 2.33 -9.83 3.02
CA GLU A 144 1.27 -10.03 4.00
C GLU A 144 0.68 -8.70 4.46
N ARG A 145 1.52 -7.72 4.85
CA ARG A 145 1.05 -6.37 5.18
C ARG A 145 0.30 -5.74 4.01
N THR A 146 0.77 -5.90 2.78
CA THR A 146 0.09 -5.37 1.60
C THR A 146 -1.32 -5.94 1.44
N ALA A 147 -1.47 -7.27 1.55
CA ALA A 147 -2.75 -7.97 1.51
C ALA A 147 -3.67 -7.57 2.66
N TRP A 148 -3.12 -7.52 3.87
CA TRP A 148 -3.80 -7.09 5.09
C TRP A 148 -4.35 -5.69 4.95
N HIS A 149 -3.54 -4.71 4.54
CA HIS A 149 -3.96 -3.32 4.38
C HIS A 149 -4.97 -3.16 3.23
N CYS A 150 -4.85 -3.94 2.15
CA CYS A 150 -5.80 -3.90 1.05
C CYS A 150 -7.19 -4.40 1.51
N SER A 151 -7.22 -5.48 2.29
CA SER A 151 -8.46 -6.04 2.85
C SER A 151 -8.98 -5.27 4.07
N GLY A 152 -8.08 -4.63 4.80
CA GLY A 152 -8.35 -4.04 6.11
C GLY A 152 -9.14 -2.75 6.08
N THR A 153 -9.39 -2.20 4.90
CA THR A 153 -10.31 -1.07 4.75
C THR A 153 -11.77 -1.51 4.87
N PHE A 154 -12.06 -2.82 4.88
CA PHE A 154 -13.41 -3.38 4.99
C PHE A 154 -14.15 -2.87 6.21
N ARG A 155 -15.46 -2.67 6.08
CA ARG A 155 -16.34 -2.28 7.17
C ARG A 155 -17.79 -2.57 6.86
N LEU A 156 -18.56 -2.80 7.92
CA LEU A 156 -20.01 -2.87 7.86
C LEU A 156 -20.59 -1.47 8.09
N ILE A 157 -21.37 -1.02 7.13
CA ILE A 157 -22.26 0.14 7.24
C ILE A 157 -23.61 -0.44 7.67
N ASP A 158 -24.27 0.18 8.66
CA ASP A 158 -25.62 -0.17 9.13
C ASP A 158 -25.93 -1.65 9.43
N GLY A 159 -24.91 -2.50 9.53
CA GLY A 159 -25.03 -3.94 9.72
C GLY A 159 -25.50 -4.71 8.48
N GLN A 160 -25.77 -4.06 7.35
CA GLN A 160 -26.23 -4.72 6.11
C GLN A 160 -25.33 -4.44 4.91
N HIS A 161 -24.80 -3.22 4.79
CA HIS A 161 -23.98 -2.85 3.64
C HIS A 161 -22.48 -2.94 3.97
N ALA A 162 -21.66 -3.22 2.96
CA ALA A 162 -20.21 -3.29 3.11
C ALA A 162 -19.51 -2.26 2.22
N ALA A 163 -18.44 -1.65 2.74
CA ALA A 163 -17.54 -0.80 1.98
C ALA A 163 -16.07 -1.13 2.29
N GLY A 164 -15.16 -0.62 1.46
CA GLY A 164 -13.74 -0.94 1.55
C GLY A 164 -13.44 -2.37 1.11
N GLY A 165 -12.42 -2.96 1.72
CA GLY A 165 -11.88 -4.26 1.35
C GLY A 165 -11.09 -4.21 0.05
N CYS A 166 -10.50 -5.35 -0.31
CA CYS A 166 -9.57 -5.43 -1.43
C CYS A 166 -10.23 -5.67 -2.80
N GLU A 167 -11.57 -5.76 -2.88
CA GLU A 167 -12.27 -5.76 -4.17
C GLU A 167 -11.95 -4.46 -4.91
N GLY A 168 -11.56 -4.57 -6.18
CA GLY A 168 -11.12 -3.43 -7.00
C GLY A 168 -9.63 -3.12 -6.91
N ALA A 169 -8.90 -3.70 -5.96
CA ALA A 169 -7.52 -3.32 -5.63
C ALA A 169 -7.35 -1.80 -5.48
N ARG A 170 -8.30 -1.16 -4.78
CA ARG A 170 -8.32 0.30 -4.61
C ARG A 170 -7.11 0.84 -3.84
N GLN A 171 -6.36 -0.01 -3.14
CA GLN A 171 -5.03 0.34 -2.61
C GLN A 171 -4.02 0.79 -3.68
N ARG A 172 -4.26 0.52 -4.97
CA ARG A 172 -3.47 1.06 -6.09
C ARG A 172 -3.78 2.53 -6.39
N HIS A 173 -4.96 2.98 -5.97
CA HIS A 173 -5.58 4.24 -6.34
C HIS A 173 -5.67 5.18 -5.14
N TRP A 174 -5.86 6.46 -5.43
CA TRP A 174 -6.18 7.45 -4.41
C TRP A 174 -7.59 7.20 -3.84
N PRO A 175 -7.82 7.37 -2.53
CA PRO A 175 -6.87 7.87 -1.52
C PRO A 175 -6.00 6.81 -0.87
N GLU A 176 -6.32 5.53 -1.00
CA GLU A 176 -5.67 4.47 -0.21
C GLU A 176 -4.17 4.38 -0.48
N ASN A 177 -3.72 4.59 -1.72
CA ASN A 177 -2.30 4.53 -2.05
C ASN A 177 -1.44 5.62 -1.40
N GLU A 178 -2.07 6.68 -0.90
CA GLU A 178 -1.44 7.83 -0.25
C GLU A 178 -1.77 7.88 1.26
N TRP A 179 -2.49 6.90 1.80
CA TRP A 179 -2.72 6.81 3.24
C TRP A 179 -1.41 6.65 4.00
N ARG A 180 -1.27 7.36 5.12
CA ARG A 180 -0.08 7.29 5.97
C ARG A 180 0.22 5.86 6.46
N ASP A 181 -0.80 5.05 6.67
CA ASP A 181 -0.65 3.66 7.11
C ASP A 181 -0.28 2.73 5.95
N ASN A 182 -0.30 3.20 4.71
CA ASN A 182 0.09 2.46 3.51
C ASN A 182 1.48 2.85 2.98
N VAL A 183 2.26 3.58 3.78
CA VAL A 183 3.65 3.92 3.45
C VAL A 183 4.44 2.66 3.06
N ASN A 184 5.21 2.79 1.98
CA ASN A 184 6.02 1.77 1.32
C ASN A 184 5.26 0.60 0.67
N LEU A 185 3.93 0.54 0.75
CA LEU A 185 3.15 -0.49 0.05
C LEU A 185 3.12 -0.27 -1.47
N ASP A 186 3.40 0.94 -1.93
CA ASP A 186 3.70 1.25 -3.32
C ASP A 186 4.89 0.45 -3.85
N LYS A 187 5.91 0.19 -3.03
CA LYS A 187 7.04 -0.66 -3.37
C LYS A 187 6.62 -2.13 -3.47
N ALA A 188 5.80 -2.60 -2.54
CA ALA A 188 5.24 -3.96 -2.60
C ALA A 188 4.43 -4.19 -3.88
N ARG A 189 3.59 -3.22 -4.28
CA ARG A 189 2.83 -3.29 -5.53
C ARG A 189 3.74 -3.20 -6.76
N SER A 190 4.82 -2.43 -6.70
CA SER A 190 5.86 -2.39 -7.73
C SER A 190 6.51 -3.76 -7.92
N LEU A 191 6.90 -4.43 -6.83
CA LEU A 191 7.48 -5.78 -6.85
C LEU A 191 6.50 -6.79 -7.46
N LEU A 192 5.25 -6.81 -6.98
CA LEU A 192 4.18 -7.66 -7.52
C LEU A 192 3.85 -7.32 -8.99
N GLY A 193 4.21 -6.13 -9.46
CA GLY A 193 4.08 -5.73 -10.86
C GLY A 193 4.82 -6.66 -11.82
N GLN A 194 5.92 -7.27 -11.40
CA GLN A 194 6.64 -8.29 -12.19
C GLN A 194 5.75 -9.51 -12.44
N VAL A 195 5.12 -10.03 -11.38
CA VAL A 195 4.18 -11.16 -11.46
C VAL A 195 2.93 -10.76 -12.23
N LYS A 196 2.40 -9.55 -12.01
CA LYS A 196 1.25 -9.04 -12.78
C LYS A 196 1.57 -9.00 -14.27
N ASP A 197 2.80 -8.63 -14.63
CA ASP A 197 3.24 -8.58 -16.01
C ASP A 197 3.42 -9.99 -16.61
N GLU A 198 3.87 -10.97 -15.84
CA GLU A 198 3.97 -12.37 -16.28
C GLU A 198 2.57 -12.98 -16.57
N PHE A 199 1.61 -12.78 -15.66
CA PHE A 199 0.29 -13.43 -15.74
C PHE A 199 -0.78 -12.58 -16.46
N LYS A 200 -0.50 -11.30 -16.70
CA LYS A 200 -1.38 -10.35 -17.41
C LYS A 200 -2.81 -10.44 -16.88
N ASP A 201 -3.80 -10.55 -17.77
CA ASP A 201 -5.23 -10.53 -17.45
C ASP A 201 -5.76 -11.84 -16.84
N GLN A 202 -4.91 -12.86 -16.68
CA GLN A 202 -5.31 -14.12 -16.02
C GLN A 202 -5.47 -13.94 -14.51
N VAL A 203 -4.87 -12.89 -13.93
CA VAL A 203 -5.01 -12.53 -12.52
C VAL A 203 -5.25 -11.02 -12.40
N SER A 204 -6.28 -10.62 -11.65
CA SER A 204 -6.51 -9.23 -11.29
C SER A 204 -5.47 -8.76 -10.26
N TRP A 205 -5.27 -7.46 -10.11
CA TRP A 205 -4.49 -6.94 -8.98
C TRP A 205 -5.13 -7.29 -7.64
N ALA A 206 -6.46 -7.28 -7.55
CA ALA A 206 -7.19 -7.59 -6.33
C ALA A 206 -6.93 -9.02 -5.85
N ASP A 207 -6.91 -9.98 -6.78
CA ASP A 207 -6.53 -11.34 -6.45
C ASP A 207 -5.03 -11.50 -6.25
N LEU A 208 -4.19 -10.87 -7.07
CA LEU A 208 -2.73 -10.97 -6.94
C LEU A 208 -2.24 -10.49 -5.57
N ILE A 209 -2.71 -9.33 -5.09
CA ILE A 209 -2.32 -8.77 -3.79
C ILE A 209 -2.69 -9.72 -2.65
N ASN A 210 -3.94 -10.20 -2.62
CA ASN A 210 -4.37 -11.11 -1.54
C ASN A 210 -3.75 -12.50 -1.66
N PHE A 211 -3.55 -12.99 -2.88
CA PHE A 211 -2.89 -14.27 -3.09
C PHE A 211 -1.43 -14.20 -2.68
N ALA A 212 -0.73 -13.08 -2.94
CA ALA A 212 0.64 -12.88 -2.48
C ALA A 212 0.75 -12.93 -0.95
N GLY A 213 -0.16 -12.32 -0.21
CA GLY A 213 -0.22 -12.47 1.25
C GLY A 213 -0.47 -13.93 1.68
N THR A 214 -1.39 -14.63 0.99
CA THR A 214 -1.67 -16.05 1.25
C THR A 214 -0.46 -16.95 0.98
N VAL A 215 0.24 -16.71 -0.13
CA VAL A 215 1.49 -17.39 -0.50
C VAL A 215 2.56 -17.11 0.55
N SER A 216 2.67 -15.87 1.04
CA SER A 216 3.64 -15.49 2.06
C SER A 216 3.45 -16.27 3.35
N ILE A 217 2.21 -16.37 3.83
CA ILE A 217 1.87 -17.20 4.99
C ILE A 217 2.19 -18.67 4.71
N LYS A 218 1.76 -19.21 3.55
CA LYS A 218 1.91 -20.64 3.23
C LYS A 218 3.37 -21.05 3.06
N ALA A 219 4.14 -20.31 2.27
CA ALA A 219 5.53 -20.59 1.96
C ALA A 219 6.43 -20.44 3.19
N SER A 220 6.00 -19.63 4.16
CA SER A 220 6.68 -19.47 5.45
C SER A 220 6.22 -20.47 6.53
N GLY A 221 5.52 -21.56 6.15
CA GLY A 221 5.09 -22.62 7.06
C GLY A 221 3.75 -22.36 7.79
N GLY A 222 3.08 -21.26 7.49
CA GLY A 222 1.80 -20.89 8.09
C GLY A 222 0.60 -21.72 7.60
N PRO A 223 -0.56 -21.61 8.29
CA PRO A 223 -1.70 -22.50 8.12
C PRO A 223 -2.62 -22.17 6.92
N ALA A 224 -2.17 -21.36 5.96
CA ALA A 224 -2.96 -21.00 4.78
C ALA A 224 -3.25 -22.25 3.91
N LYS A 225 -4.54 -22.56 3.69
CA LYS A 225 -4.98 -23.77 2.98
C LYS A 225 -5.88 -23.52 1.78
N LYS A 226 -6.56 -22.37 1.73
CA LYS A 226 -7.57 -22.07 0.72
C LYS A 226 -7.43 -20.63 0.27
N PHE A 227 -7.70 -20.39 -1.01
CA PHE A 227 -7.81 -19.07 -1.58
C PHE A 227 -8.91 -19.09 -2.64
N CYS A 228 -9.75 -18.06 -2.65
CA CYS A 228 -10.77 -17.87 -3.67
C CYS A 228 -10.38 -16.67 -4.54
N PHE A 229 -10.21 -16.94 -5.84
CA PHE A 229 -10.05 -15.95 -6.89
C PHE A 229 -11.43 -15.46 -7.35
N GLY A 230 -11.46 -14.39 -8.14
CA GLY A 230 -12.68 -13.83 -8.74
C GLY A 230 -12.89 -12.34 -8.45
N ARG A 231 -11.99 -11.70 -7.71
CA ARG A 231 -12.07 -10.25 -7.47
C ARG A 231 -11.71 -9.51 -8.75
N VAL A 232 -12.50 -8.53 -9.14
CA VAL A 232 -12.19 -7.70 -10.31
C VAL A 232 -11.47 -6.43 -9.88
N ASP A 233 -10.63 -5.90 -10.76
CA ASP A 233 -10.01 -4.59 -10.55
C ASP A 233 -11.02 -3.47 -10.80
N GLU A 234 -10.86 -2.35 -10.12
CA GLU A 234 -11.57 -1.11 -10.43
C GLU A 234 -10.68 -0.21 -11.30
N THR A 235 -11.32 0.60 -12.12
CA THR A 235 -10.66 1.61 -12.93
C THR A 235 -10.18 2.77 -12.08
N THR A 236 -10.91 3.14 -11.03
CA THR A 236 -10.61 4.29 -10.17
C THR A 236 -10.67 3.93 -8.69
N GLY A 237 -10.19 4.83 -7.83
CA GLY A 237 -10.32 4.72 -6.37
C GLY A 237 -11.56 5.39 -5.78
N GLN A 238 -12.53 5.82 -6.60
CA GLN A 238 -13.65 6.66 -6.17
C GLN A 238 -14.46 6.04 -5.01
N ARG A 239 -14.62 4.71 -4.98
CA ARG A 239 -15.34 4.01 -3.90
C ARG A 239 -14.61 3.98 -2.56
N SER A 240 -13.35 4.41 -2.55
CA SER A 240 -12.55 4.59 -1.34
C SER A 240 -12.60 6.03 -0.79
N VAL A 241 -13.19 6.98 -1.54
CA VAL A 241 -13.36 8.38 -1.09
C VAL A 241 -14.18 8.46 0.21
N PRO A 242 -15.34 7.78 0.35
CA PRO A 242 -16.11 7.80 1.60
C PRO A 242 -15.37 7.19 2.80
N LEU A 243 -14.23 6.51 2.59
CA LEU A 243 -13.53 5.82 3.66
C LEU A 243 -12.68 6.73 4.55
N GLY A 244 -12.36 7.95 4.09
CA GLY A 244 -11.46 8.81 4.85
C GLY A 244 -11.22 10.21 4.31
N VAL A 245 -11.55 10.57 3.08
CA VAL A 245 -11.25 11.92 2.59
C VAL A 245 -12.43 12.85 2.87
N GLU A 246 -12.38 13.56 4.01
CA GLU A 246 -13.43 14.52 4.40
C GLU A 246 -13.47 15.65 3.39
N GLY A 247 -14.60 15.80 2.69
CA GLY A 247 -14.86 16.92 1.77
C GLY A 247 -13.94 17.00 0.54
N THR A 248 -12.96 16.10 0.41
CA THR A 248 -12.02 16.10 -0.71
C THR A 248 -12.57 15.18 -1.79
N ASN A 249 -13.40 15.74 -2.65
CA ASN A 249 -14.00 15.05 -3.80
C ASN A 249 -13.10 15.11 -5.06
N SER A 250 -11.93 15.73 -4.94
CA SER A 250 -10.98 15.96 -6.02
C SER A 250 -9.57 16.05 -5.45
N CYS A 251 -8.58 15.52 -6.17
CA CYS A 251 -7.18 15.65 -5.81
C CYS A 251 -6.47 16.39 -6.96
N ASN A 252 -6.12 17.65 -6.73
CA ASN A 252 -5.27 18.43 -7.62
C ASN A 252 -3.80 18.19 -7.24
N PRO A 253 -2.85 18.26 -8.20
CA PRO A 253 -1.43 18.18 -7.89
C PRO A 253 -1.02 19.13 -6.74
N GLY A 254 -0.54 18.56 -5.63
CA GLY A 254 -0.14 19.31 -4.43
C GLY A 254 -1.22 19.53 -3.38
N GLU A 255 -2.47 19.16 -3.64
CA GLU A 255 -3.63 19.35 -2.74
C GLU A 255 -4.26 18.01 -2.28
N CYS A 256 -3.65 16.88 -2.67
CA CYS A 256 -4.12 15.54 -2.34
C CYS A 256 -3.77 15.20 -0.90
N ARG A 257 -4.65 15.62 0.02
CA ARG A 257 -4.56 15.23 1.42
C ARG A 257 -5.36 13.96 1.65
N THR A 258 -4.68 12.97 2.21
CA THR A 258 -5.25 11.67 2.60
C THR A 258 -5.35 11.51 4.10
N ASP A 259 -4.87 12.50 4.83
CA ASP A 259 -5.06 12.73 6.24
C ASP A 259 -5.96 13.96 6.44
N ALA A 260 -6.95 13.80 7.30
CA ALA A 260 -7.82 14.88 7.73
C ALA A 260 -8.11 14.69 9.22
N PRO A 261 -8.37 15.77 9.98
CA PRO A 261 -8.99 15.62 11.28
C PRO A 261 -10.32 14.86 11.15
N CYS A 262 -10.84 14.35 12.26
CA CYS A 262 -12.21 13.82 12.28
C CYS A 262 -13.14 14.94 12.75
N GLU A 263 -14.21 15.22 12.01
CA GLU A 263 -15.23 16.20 12.42
C GLU A 263 -15.81 15.84 13.79
N THR A 264 -16.17 14.56 13.97
CA THR A 264 -16.60 14.03 15.26
C THR A 264 -15.47 13.22 15.87
N HIS A 265 -14.84 13.77 16.90
CA HIS A 265 -13.71 13.15 17.57
C HIS A 265 -13.85 13.13 19.09
N PHE A 266 -13.10 12.26 19.75
CA PHE A 266 -13.05 12.17 21.21
C PHE A 266 -11.63 11.90 21.71
N ARG A 267 -11.47 11.98 23.04
CA ARG A 267 -10.32 11.49 23.78
C ARG A 267 -10.82 10.74 25.01
N TRP A 268 -10.03 9.78 25.50
CA TRP A 268 -10.31 9.21 26.81
C TRP A 268 -10.07 10.26 27.91
N PRO A 269 -10.82 10.29 29.02
CA PRO A 269 -10.60 11.26 30.10
C PRO A 269 -9.17 11.25 30.67
N GLU A 270 -8.52 10.09 30.63
CA GLU A 270 -7.16 9.85 31.11
C GLU A 270 -6.08 10.16 30.05
N GLN A 271 -6.48 10.38 28.78
CA GLN A 271 -5.57 10.64 27.67
C GLN A 271 -5.03 12.06 27.75
N ASP A 272 -3.74 12.22 27.42
CA ASP A 272 -3.06 13.51 27.40
C ASP A 272 -3.76 14.49 26.45
N ASP A 273 -3.87 15.75 26.86
CA ASP A 273 -4.59 16.79 26.11
C ASP A 273 -3.83 17.25 24.84
N ALA A 274 -2.54 16.91 24.72
CA ALA A 274 -1.70 17.16 23.55
C ALA A 274 -1.57 15.96 22.59
N ASP A 275 -2.07 14.77 22.96
CA ASP A 275 -2.03 13.57 22.11
C ASP A 275 -2.98 13.66 20.89
N HIS A 276 -3.05 12.63 20.05
CA HIS A 276 -3.99 12.59 18.93
C HIS A 276 -5.45 12.45 19.38
N PHE A 277 -6.37 13.12 18.67
CA PHE A 277 -7.80 12.84 18.83
C PHE A 277 -8.16 11.53 18.11
N LEU A 278 -9.17 10.84 18.64
CA LEU A 278 -9.69 9.59 18.10
C LEU A 278 -10.99 9.86 17.32
N CYS A 279 -11.11 9.30 16.12
CA CYS A 279 -12.34 9.41 15.35
C CYS A 279 -13.47 8.60 16.00
N ASN A 280 -14.63 9.23 16.17
CA ASN A 280 -15.83 8.55 16.63
C ASN A 280 -16.38 7.61 15.54
N LEU A 281 -17.25 6.66 15.90
CA LEU A 281 -17.94 5.78 14.96
C LEU A 281 -18.89 6.56 14.05
N THR A 282 -19.62 7.51 14.62
CA THR A 282 -20.58 8.34 13.89
C THR A 282 -19.87 9.56 13.30
N GLN A 283 -19.58 9.49 12.01
CA GLN A 283 -19.15 10.63 11.23
C GLN A 283 -20.34 11.14 10.40
N THR A 284 -20.36 12.44 10.11
CA THR A 284 -21.34 13.11 9.24
C THR A 284 -21.05 12.80 7.77
N ASN A 285 -21.91 13.25 6.85
CA ASN A 285 -21.63 13.30 5.40
C ASN A 285 -21.26 11.95 4.74
N PHE A 286 -21.85 10.85 5.21
CA PHE A 286 -21.57 9.50 4.68
C PHE A 286 -20.09 9.08 4.76
N ARG A 287 -19.32 9.66 5.69
CA ARG A 287 -17.97 9.18 5.97
C ARG A 287 -18.08 7.86 6.73
N LEU A 288 -17.69 6.79 6.07
CA LEU A 288 -17.86 5.44 6.57
C LEU A 288 -16.68 5.03 7.44
N GLN A 289 -16.25 5.79 8.43
CA GLN A 289 -14.95 5.50 9.05
C GLN A 289 -14.98 4.28 10.00
N ALA A 290 -14.12 3.30 9.71
CA ALA A 290 -13.90 2.14 10.58
C ALA A 290 -12.57 2.17 11.34
N SER A 291 -11.87 3.29 11.34
CA SER A 291 -10.58 3.47 12.03
C SER A 291 -10.63 4.64 13.02
N HIS A 292 -9.69 4.68 13.95
CA HIS A 292 -9.58 5.75 14.95
C HIS A 292 -8.87 7.01 14.41
N SER A 293 -8.40 6.99 13.17
CA SER A 293 -7.86 8.16 12.49
C SER A 293 -7.94 8.02 10.99
N VAL A 294 -8.12 9.13 10.30
CA VAL A 294 -8.14 9.16 8.84
C VAL A 294 -6.77 8.72 8.30
N GLY A 295 -6.79 7.84 7.30
CA GLY A 295 -5.57 7.29 6.71
C GLY A 295 -4.91 6.18 7.53
N LEU A 296 -5.50 5.74 8.64
CA LEU A 296 -5.19 4.47 9.31
C LEU A 296 -6.13 3.36 8.85
N ILE A 297 -5.62 2.13 8.84
CA ILE A 297 -6.45 0.95 8.63
C ILE A 297 -7.33 0.69 9.87
N TYR A 298 -6.75 0.76 11.08
CA TYR A 298 -7.49 0.45 12.33
C TYR A 298 -7.29 1.48 13.45
N VAL A 299 -6.14 1.44 14.13
CA VAL A 299 -5.85 2.17 15.37
C VAL A 299 -4.45 2.75 15.32
N PHE A 300 -4.14 3.72 16.19
CA PHE A 300 -2.78 4.20 16.35
C PHE A 300 -1.89 3.10 16.94
N PRO A 301 -0.78 2.73 16.30
CA PRO A 301 0.10 1.65 16.78
C PRO A 301 0.78 1.98 18.11
N GLU A 302 1.03 3.25 18.40
CA GLU A 302 1.60 3.72 19.67
C GLU A 302 0.61 3.68 20.84
N GLY A 303 -0.70 3.64 20.55
CA GLY A 303 -1.79 3.71 21.53
C GLY A 303 -1.96 5.09 22.19
N PRO A 304 -3.00 5.29 23.04
CA PRO A 304 -3.26 6.58 23.67
C PRO A 304 -2.21 6.95 24.71
N GLN A 305 -1.67 8.16 24.64
CA GLN A 305 -0.79 8.71 25.67
C GLN A 305 -1.61 9.10 26.89
N LEU A 306 -1.15 8.73 28.08
CA LEU A 306 -1.77 9.13 29.33
C LEU A 306 -1.26 10.50 29.79
N LYS A 307 -2.13 11.26 30.46
CA LYS A 307 -1.76 12.50 31.18
C LYS A 307 -0.60 12.21 32.12
N SER A 308 0.28 13.17 32.35
CA SER A 308 1.43 13.00 33.27
C SER A 308 1.05 12.61 34.71
N THR A 309 -0.18 12.91 35.13
CA THR A 309 -0.75 12.52 36.43
C THR A 309 -1.17 11.05 36.50
N GLN A 310 -1.26 10.38 35.36
CA GLN A 310 -1.57 8.96 35.21
C GLN A 310 -0.28 8.29 34.71
N GLN A 311 0.30 7.42 35.53
CA GLN A 311 1.60 6.82 35.20
C GLN A 311 1.46 5.31 35.06
N GLU A 312 1.74 4.79 33.87
CA GLU A 312 1.98 3.37 33.66
C GLU A 312 3.48 3.06 33.72
N LYS A 313 3.83 1.82 34.08
CA LYS A 313 5.23 1.39 34.26
C LYS A 313 6.04 1.34 32.94
N TRP A 314 5.40 1.57 31.79
CA TRP A 314 5.96 1.39 30.45
C TRP A 314 6.67 2.64 29.91
N VAL A 315 7.62 2.41 29.00
CA VAL A 315 8.68 3.35 28.54
C VAL A 315 8.16 4.65 27.89
N HIS A 316 6.86 4.75 27.58
CA HIS A 316 6.29 5.89 26.84
C HIS A 316 5.02 6.51 27.47
N ASN A 317 4.61 6.06 28.67
CA ASN A 317 3.35 6.47 29.30
C ASN A 317 2.11 6.36 28.36
N ARG A 318 2.08 5.32 27.53
CA ARG A 318 0.98 4.98 26.62
C ARG A 318 0.18 3.83 27.24
N SER A 319 -1.15 3.83 27.12
CA SER A 319 -2.00 2.83 27.77
C SER A 319 -2.38 1.66 26.85
N PRO A 320 -1.86 0.43 27.10
CA PRO A 320 -2.29 -0.76 26.37
C PRO A 320 -3.77 -1.08 26.62
N ARG A 321 -4.30 -0.70 27.79
CA ARG A 321 -5.72 -0.89 28.13
C ARG A 321 -6.61 -0.08 27.19
N LEU A 322 -6.31 1.20 26.99
CA LEU A 322 -7.09 2.06 26.09
C LEU A 322 -6.93 1.60 24.63
N SER A 323 -5.71 1.25 24.21
CA SER A 323 -5.48 0.67 22.88
C SER A 323 -6.29 -0.63 22.67
N ALA A 324 -6.41 -1.49 23.68
CA ALA A 324 -7.25 -2.70 23.58
C ALA A 324 -8.75 -2.39 23.44
N LEU A 325 -9.24 -1.27 23.99
CA LEU A 325 -10.61 -0.81 23.77
C LEU A 325 -10.81 -0.34 22.32
N GLU A 326 -9.85 0.40 21.77
CA GLU A 326 -9.88 0.87 20.38
C GLU A 326 -9.79 -0.28 19.36
N VAL A 327 -8.92 -1.26 19.64
CA VAL A 327 -8.81 -2.48 18.83
C VAL A 327 -10.14 -3.23 18.84
N ARG A 328 -10.73 -3.43 20.02
CA ARG A 328 -12.02 -4.12 20.12
C ARG A 328 -13.14 -3.35 19.44
N ASP A 329 -13.24 -2.03 19.65
CA ASP A 329 -14.23 -1.18 18.97
C ASP A 329 -14.12 -1.33 17.46
N THR A 330 -12.91 -1.16 16.93
CA THR A 330 -12.64 -1.24 15.50
C THR A 330 -13.00 -2.61 14.91
N PHE A 331 -12.35 -3.66 15.41
CA PHE A 331 -12.46 -4.99 14.80
C PHE A 331 -13.85 -5.57 14.99
N LYS A 332 -14.42 -5.46 16.18
CA LYS A 332 -15.72 -6.05 16.51
C LYS A 332 -16.87 -5.15 16.13
N GLY A 333 -16.81 -3.89 16.55
CA GLY A 333 -17.90 -2.93 16.36
C GLY A 333 -18.05 -2.47 14.91
N ARG A 334 -16.95 -2.39 14.15
CA ARG A 334 -16.97 -1.77 12.80
C ARG A 334 -16.71 -2.75 11.65
N MET A 335 -15.98 -3.82 11.92
CA MET A 335 -15.51 -4.74 10.88
C MET A 335 -16.04 -6.18 11.01
N GLY A 336 -16.81 -6.47 12.06
CA GLY A 336 -17.53 -7.74 12.20
C GLY A 336 -16.69 -8.92 12.71
N TRP A 337 -15.51 -8.66 13.29
CA TRP A 337 -14.66 -9.71 13.89
C TRP A 337 -15.04 -10.01 15.34
N THR A 338 -14.90 -11.26 15.75
CA THR A 338 -14.95 -11.62 17.16
C THR A 338 -13.63 -11.26 17.88
N ASP A 339 -13.66 -11.21 19.21
CA ASP A 339 -12.45 -11.05 20.04
C ASP A 339 -11.41 -12.14 19.73
N ARG A 340 -11.85 -13.39 19.51
CA ARG A 340 -10.96 -14.51 19.18
C ARG A 340 -10.29 -14.32 17.83
N GLU A 341 -11.04 -13.92 16.82
CA GLU A 341 -10.49 -13.66 15.48
C GLU A 341 -9.56 -12.45 15.48
N THR A 342 -9.90 -11.41 16.24
CA THR A 342 -9.06 -10.22 16.41
C THR A 342 -7.68 -10.59 16.98
N VAL A 343 -7.67 -11.38 18.07
CA VAL A 343 -6.41 -11.86 18.67
C VAL A 343 -5.65 -12.76 17.68
N ALA A 344 -6.34 -13.64 16.95
CA ALA A 344 -5.70 -14.51 15.97
C ALA A 344 -5.09 -13.74 14.78
N LEU A 345 -5.76 -12.70 14.28
CA LEU A 345 -5.28 -11.85 13.20
C LEU A 345 -4.05 -11.05 13.64
N ILE A 346 -4.12 -10.36 14.78
CA ILE A 346 -3.02 -9.53 15.28
C ILE A 346 -1.83 -10.40 15.69
N GLY A 347 -2.07 -11.50 16.41
CA GLY A 347 -1.01 -12.42 16.83
C GLY A 347 -0.38 -13.17 15.66
N GLY A 348 -1.18 -13.62 14.70
CA GLY A 348 -0.71 -14.28 13.49
C GLY A 348 0.11 -13.35 12.60
N GLY A 349 -0.44 -12.18 12.25
CA GLY A 349 0.22 -11.25 11.32
C GLY A 349 1.46 -10.57 11.89
N HIS A 350 1.60 -10.49 13.21
CA HIS A 350 2.84 -10.01 13.86
C HIS A 350 3.78 -11.15 14.27
N THR A 351 3.53 -12.38 13.80
CA THR A 351 4.50 -13.47 13.95
C THR A 351 5.63 -13.27 12.95
N PRO A 352 6.90 -13.23 13.37
CA PRO A 352 8.02 -13.18 12.44
C PRO A 352 8.06 -14.48 11.62
N TYR A 353 7.91 -14.36 10.31
CA TYR A 353 8.04 -15.47 9.38
C TYR A 353 9.52 -15.64 9.00
N THR A 354 10.25 -16.43 9.78
CA THR A 354 11.59 -16.88 9.38
C THR A 354 11.43 -18.01 8.38
N GLY A 355 11.76 -17.78 7.11
CA GLY A 355 11.69 -18.82 6.09
C GLY A 355 12.65 -19.95 6.41
N GLU A 356 12.14 -21.15 6.71
CA GLU A 356 12.95 -22.36 6.66
C GLU A 356 13.33 -22.66 5.19
N ASP A 357 14.51 -23.25 4.97
CA ASP A 357 15.05 -23.60 3.65
C ASP A 357 13.98 -24.31 2.78
N PRO A 358 13.60 -23.76 1.62
CA PRO A 358 12.62 -24.37 0.71
C PRO A 358 12.96 -25.82 0.31
N ARG A 359 14.22 -26.26 0.46
CA ARG A 359 14.65 -27.63 0.20
C ARG A 359 14.16 -28.65 1.23
N GLN A 360 13.63 -28.23 2.38
CA GLN A 360 13.03 -29.14 3.38
C GLN A 360 11.52 -29.33 3.23
N LEU A 361 10.85 -28.52 2.40
CA LEU A 361 9.44 -28.73 2.06
C LEU A 361 9.31 -29.81 0.98
N GLN A 362 9.39 -31.08 1.40
CA GLN A 362 8.80 -32.18 0.61
C GLN A 362 7.30 -31.92 0.52
N LEU A 363 6.88 -31.32 -0.59
CA LEU A 363 5.49 -31.14 -0.97
C LEU A 363 4.81 -32.52 -1.07
N ASP A 364 3.90 -32.81 -0.13
CA ASP A 364 2.87 -33.83 -0.34
C ASP A 364 2.10 -33.45 -1.62
N ARG A 365 2.32 -34.25 -2.68
CA ARG A 365 1.81 -34.06 -4.04
C ARG A 365 0.28 -34.16 -4.19
N HIS A 366 -0.49 -34.03 -3.11
CA HIS A 366 -1.92 -34.38 -3.09
C HIS A 366 -2.89 -33.26 -2.69
N GLN A 367 -2.53 -31.98 -2.71
CA GLN A 367 -3.50 -30.91 -2.37
C GLN A 367 -3.57 -29.67 -3.27
N VAL A 368 -2.98 -29.69 -4.47
CA VAL A 368 -3.23 -28.63 -5.48
C VAL A 368 -3.81 -29.26 -6.74
N GLY A 369 -5.10 -29.56 -6.69
CA GLY A 369 -5.80 -30.25 -7.76
C GLY A 369 -7.30 -30.05 -7.63
N GLY A 370 -7.75 -28.81 -7.81
CA GLY A 370 -9.16 -28.48 -7.99
C GLY A 370 -9.27 -27.38 -9.04
N PRO A 371 -10.15 -27.48 -10.04
CA PRO A 371 -10.38 -26.38 -10.97
C PRO A 371 -10.87 -25.16 -10.19
N ALA A 372 -10.34 -23.98 -10.53
CA ALA A 372 -10.88 -22.72 -10.05
C ALA A 372 -12.34 -22.60 -10.52
N VAL A 373 -13.28 -22.61 -9.57
CA VAL A 373 -14.70 -22.30 -9.80
C VAL A 373 -15.12 -21.26 -8.78
#